data_AF-A0A5B8XRZ1-F1
#
_entry.id   AF-A0A5B8XRZ1-F1
#
_cell.length_a   1.000
_cell.length_b   1.000
_cell.length_c   1.000
_cell.angle_alpha   90.00
_cell.angle_beta   90.00
_cell.angle_gamma   90.00
#
_symmetry.space_group_name_H-M   'P 1'
#
loop_
_entity.id
_entity.type
_entity.pdbx_description
1 polymer ?
#
loop_
_entity_poly.entity_id
_entity_poly.type
_entity_poly.pdbx_seq_one_letter_code
_entity_poly.pdbx_strand_id
1 'polypeptide(L)'
;MKRILCAMCLVLGLGCGEEEPPPNVPVIGSPQVLCEGGSTGEYPTVSEVSVVVTDDDRDLVSSSVTGFINGLSMDTLADDDADDRFTWTPPVEFTPPLVCNAEFTIVIAASDAGGRTTEETLVVEGNEVQ
;
A
#
# COMPACT_ATOMS: atom_id res chain seq x y z
N MET A 1 -37.58 -50.84 40.23
CA MET A 1 -36.37 -51.47 40.77
C MET A 1 -35.38 -51.73 39.63
N LYS A 2 -34.27 -50.97 39.54
CA LYS A 2 -32.88 -51.46 39.39
C LYS A 2 -31.99 -50.22 39.25
N ARG A 3 -31.02 -50.09 40.16
CA ARG A 3 -29.93 -49.11 40.12
C ARG A 3 -28.76 -49.67 39.29
N ILE A 4 -27.75 -48.81 39.06
CA ILE A 4 -26.33 -49.06 38.72
C ILE A 4 -26.02 -48.76 37.25
N LEU A 5 -24.95 -48.06 36.83
CA LEU A 5 -23.94 -47.13 37.39
C LEU A 5 -22.94 -46.87 36.22
N CYS A 6 -22.13 -45.82 36.33
CA CYS A 6 -20.87 -45.54 35.62
C CYS A 6 -20.97 -45.03 34.17
N ALA A 7 -20.76 -43.73 33.96
CA ALA A 7 -19.45 -43.06 33.90
C ALA A 7 -18.85 -43.16 32.48
N MET A 8 -18.94 -42.06 31.73
CA MET A 8 -18.01 -41.80 30.64
C MET A 8 -17.64 -40.32 30.63
N CYS A 9 -16.39 -40.12 31.03
CA CYS A 9 -15.44 -39.06 30.71
C CYS A 9 -15.99 -37.70 30.25
N LEU A 10 -15.95 -36.80 31.23
CA LEU A 10 -15.43 -35.44 31.07
C LEU A 10 -14.20 -35.45 30.13
N VAL A 11 -14.36 -34.97 28.90
CA VAL A 11 -13.23 -34.47 28.10
C VAL A 11 -13.47 -32.97 27.98
N LEU A 12 -12.99 -32.25 29.00
CA LEU A 12 -12.64 -30.85 28.86
C LEU A 12 -11.49 -30.82 27.84
N GLY A 13 -11.86 -30.71 26.56
CA GLY A 13 -10.94 -30.28 25.52
C GLY A 13 -10.55 -28.85 25.85
N LEU A 14 -9.47 -28.69 26.60
CA LEU A 14 -8.61 -27.53 26.54
C LEU A 14 -8.13 -27.46 25.07
N GLY A 15 -8.95 -26.87 24.21
CA GLY A 15 -8.50 -26.39 22.93
C GLY A 15 -7.44 -25.36 23.24
N CYS A 16 -6.19 -25.70 22.97
CA CYS A 16 -5.12 -24.73 22.80
C CYS A 16 -5.71 -23.63 21.92
N GLY A 17 -5.81 -22.41 22.44
CA GLY A 17 -6.12 -21.26 21.61
C GLY A 17 -4.96 -21.09 20.64
N GLU A 18 -5.05 -21.76 19.50
CA GLU A 18 -4.30 -21.36 18.32
C GLU A 18 -4.85 -19.97 18.01
N GLU A 19 -4.08 -18.95 18.36
CA GLU A 19 -4.34 -17.59 17.92
C GLU A 19 -4.42 -17.67 16.40
N GLU A 20 -5.61 -17.39 15.84
CA GLU A 20 -5.76 -17.32 14.39
C GLU A 20 -4.72 -16.33 13.88
N PRO A 21 -3.97 -16.66 12.81
CA PRO A 21 -3.00 -15.74 12.27
C PRO A 21 -3.72 -14.41 11.97
N PRO A 22 -3.03 -13.27 12.19
CA PRO A 22 -3.62 -11.98 11.88
C PRO A 22 -4.15 -12.01 10.44
N PRO A 23 -5.28 -11.34 10.18
CA PRO A 23 -5.83 -11.30 8.83
C PRO A 23 -4.77 -10.74 7.89
N ASN A 24 -4.51 -11.46 6.79
CA ASN A 24 -3.69 -10.93 5.69
C ASN A 24 -4.35 -9.64 5.18
N VAL A 25 -3.56 -8.64 4.82
CA VAL A 25 -4.04 -7.35 4.32
C VAL A 25 -3.09 -6.88 3.22
N PRO A 26 -3.53 -6.00 2.30
CA PRO A 26 -2.62 -5.39 1.34
C PRO A 26 -1.41 -4.75 2.03
N VAL A 27 -0.23 -4.93 1.46
CA VAL A 27 1.03 -4.37 1.93
C VAL A 27 1.50 -3.32 0.95
N ILE A 28 1.74 -2.10 1.44
CA ILE A 28 2.20 -0.96 0.64
C ILE A 28 3.72 -0.85 0.78
N GLY A 29 4.43 -0.93 -0.34
CA GLY A 29 5.88 -0.76 -0.40
C GLY A 29 6.31 0.71 -0.34
N SER A 30 7.62 0.93 -0.26
CA SER A 30 8.18 2.27 -0.39
C SER A 30 7.95 2.84 -1.80
N PRO A 31 7.52 4.11 -1.92
CA PRO A 31 7.33 4.74 -3.21
C PRO A 31 8.71 5.06 -3.84
N GLN A 32 8.77 4.98 -5.16
CA GLN A 32 9.91 5.40 -5.96
C GLN A 32 9.53 6.64 -6.76
N VAL A 33 10.40 7.64 -6.78
CA VAL A 33 10.20 8.90 -7.51
C VAL A 33 11.24 9.00 -8.61
N LEU A 34 10.78 9.09 -9.85
CA LEU A 34 11.60 9.40 -11.01
C LEU A 34 11.61 10.91 -11.23
N CYS A 35 12.81 11.42 -11.46
CA CYS A 35 13.07 12.83 -11.69
C CYS A 35 13.64 13.02 -13.09
N GLU A 36 13.10 13.96 -13.84
CA GLU A 36 13.60 14.33 -15.16
C GLU A 36 13.82 15.83 -15.29
N GLY A 37 14.64 16.20 -16.27
CA GLY A 37 15.04 17.58 -16.50
C GLY A 37 16.11 18.05 -15.50
N GLY A 38 16.17 19.38 -15.32
CA GLY A 38 17.22 20.04 -14.55
C GLY A 38 18.44 20.38 -15.41
N SER A 39 18.63 21.66 -15.66
CA SER A 39 19.88 22.23 -16.18
C SER A 39 20.61 23.00 -15.07
N THR A 40 21.81 23.50 -15.33
CA THR A 40 22.56 24.28 -14.32
C THR A 40 21.72 25.45 -13.80
N GLY A 41 21.31 25.39 -12.53
CA GLY A 41 20.46 26.41 -11.90
C GLY A 41 18.95 26.11 -11.91
N GLU A 42 18.53 24.99 -12.47
CA GLU A 42 17.15 24.48 -12.44
C GLU A 42 17.10 23.16 -11.68
N TYR A 43 16.08 22.99 -10.85
CA TYR A 43 15.86 21.73 -10.17
C TYR A 43 15.10 20.75 -11.07
N PRO A 44 15.46 19.45 -11.05
CA PRO A 44 14.72 18.43 -11.75
C PRO A 44 13.30 18.31 -11.17
N THR A 45 12.35 17.98 -12.03
CA THR A 45 10.93 17.83 -11.67
C THR A 45 10.55 16.36 -11.63
N VAL A 46 9.59 16.03 -10.78
CA VAL A 46 9.01 14.68 -10.71
C VAL A 46 8.35 14.38 -12.06
N SER A 47 8.74 13.27 -12.69
CA SER A 47 8.13 12.77 -13.93
C SER A 47 7.27 11.54 -13.69
N GLU A 48 7.58 10.73 -12.68
CA GLU A 48 6.80 9.55 -12.29
C GLU A 48 6.94 9.30 -10.79
N VAL A 49 5.86 8.84 -10.17
CA VAL A 49 5.87 8.21 -8.85
C VAL A 49 5.35 6.80 -9.04
N SER A 50 5.99 5.82 -8.42
CA SER A 50 5.50 4.44 -8.43
C SER A 50 5.50 3.82 -7.05
N VAL A 51 4.57 2.90 -6.80
CA VAL A 51 4.45 2.16 -5.54
C VAL A 51 4.07 0.72 -5.84
N VAL A 52 4.72 -0.22 -5.15
CA VAL A 52 4.35 -1.63 -5.21
C VAL A 52 3.33 -1.89 -4.11
N VAL A 53 2.22 -2.52 -4.44
CA VAL A 53 1.20 -2.93 -3.47
C VAL A 53 0.98 -4.43 -3.62
N THR A 54 1.25 -5.23 -2.60
CA THR A 54 1.13 -6.69 -2.71
C THR A 54 0.08 -7.23 -1.75
N ASP A 55 -0.55 -8.35 -2.11
CA ASP A 55 -1.38 -9.12 -1.19
C ASP A 55 -0.98 -10.61 -1.26
N ASP A 56 -0.73 -11.24 -0.11
CA ASP A 56 -0.29 -12.65 -0.05
C ASP A 56 -1.33 -13.63 -0.62
N ASP A 57 -2.62 -13.30 -0.51
CA ASP A 57 -3.74 -14.09 -1.07
C ASP A 57 -3.85 -13.89 -2.60
N ARG A 58 -3.14 -12.89 -3.15
CA ARG A 58 -3.16 -12.47 -4.57
C ARG A 58 -4.56 -12.10 -5.06
N ASP A 59 -5.32 -11.43 -4.21
CA ASP A 59 -6.68 -10.95 -4.49
C ASP A 59 -6.82 -9.43 -4.30
N LEU A 60 -5.71 -8.71 -4.49
CA LEU A 60 -5.70 -7.25 -4.54
C LEU A 60 -6.69 -6.73 -5.57
N VAL A 61 -7.51 -5.75 -5.18
CA VAL A 61 -8.42 -5.07 -6.12
C VAL A 61 -7.68 -3.87 -6.68
N SER A 62 -7.08 -4.00 -7.88
CA SER A 62 -6.25 -2.94 -8.48
C SER A 62 -6.96 -1.59 -8.57
N SER A 63 -8.28 -1.58 -8.83
CA SER A 63 -9.09 -0.35 -8.89
C SER A 63 -9.34 0.33 -7.53
N SER A 64 -8.97 -0.31 -6.41
CA SER A 64 -9.07 0.26 -5.07
C SER A 64 -7.83 1.07 -4.67
N VAL A 65 -6.72 0.89 -5.40
CA VAL A 65 -5.46 1.56 -5.10
C VAL A 65 -5.59 3.04 -5.45
N THR A 66 -5.46 3.88 -4.44
CA THR A 66 -5.60 5.34 -4.55
C THR A 66 -4.45 6.02 -3.83
N GLY A 67 -4.15 7.26 -4.23
CA GLY A 67 -3.01 7.98 -3.67
C GLY A 67 -3.20 9.49 -3.62
N PHE A 68 -2.45 10.12 -2.72
CA PHE A 68 -2.30 11.57 -2.64
C PHE A 68 -0.83 11.93 -2.46
N ILE A 69 -0.36 12.97 -3.11
CA ILE A 69 0.99 13.55 -2.91
C ILE A 69 0.85 15.01 -2.48
N ASN A 70 1.37 15.35 -1.30
CA ASN A 70 1.22 16.67 -0.68
C ASN A 70 -0.25 17.16 -0.64
N GLY A 71 -1.19 16.23 -0.45
CA GLY A 71 -2.64 16.47 -0.45
C GLY A 71 -3.30 16.59 -1.83
N LEU A 72 -2.53 16.42 -2.90
CA LEU A 72 -3.02 16.42 -4.29
C LEU A 72 -3.36 14.99 -4.71
N SER A 73 -4.53 14.81 -5.32
CA SER A 73 -4.99 13.49 -5.77
C SER A 73 -4.10 12.92 -6.87
N MET A 74 -3.76 11.64 -6.74
CA MET A 74 -3.11 10.85 -7.77
C MET A 74 -4.20 10.11 -8.57
N ASP A 75 -4.99 10.88 -9.33
CA ASP A 75 -6.24 10.41 -9.97
C ASP A 75 -6.08 9.20 -10.91
N THR A 76 -4.86 8.94 -11.37
CA THR A 76 -4.53 7.81 -12.25
C THR A 76 -3.29 7.08 -11.73
N LEU A 77 -3.49 6.22 -10.72
CA LEU A 77 -2.55 5.15 -10.41
C LEU A 77 -2.82 3.99 -11.37
N ALA A 78 -1.90 3.75 -12.30
CA ALA A 78 -2.02 2.72 -13.32
C ALA A 78 -1.09 1.55 -12.99
N ASP A 79 -1.59 0.32 -13.13
CA ASP A 79 -0.77 -0.89 -13.11
C ASP A 79 -0.53 -1.30 -14.56
N ASP A 80 0.56 -0.80 -15.15
CA ASP A 80 0.81 -0.84 -16.60
C ASP A 80 1.12 -2.25 -17.12
N ASP A 81 1.69 -3.11 -16.27
CA ASP A 81 2.12 -4.48 -16.59
C ASP A 81 1.39 -5.56 -15.79
N ALA A 82 0.39 -5.19 -15.00
CA ALA A 82 -0.41 -6.10 -14.17
C ALA A 82 0.47 -6.92 -13.20
N ASP A 83 1.48 -6.28 -12.64
CA ASP A 83 2.44 -6.85 -11.69
C ASP A 83 2.32 -6.25 -10.27
N ASP A 84 1.22 -5.51 -10.04
CA ASP A 84 0.89 -4.76 -8.84
C ASP A 84 1.85 -3.58 -8.54
N ARG A 85 2.59 -3.10 -9.55
CA ARG A 85 3.29 -1.81 -9.53
C ARG A 85 2.39 -0.71 -10.08
N PHE A 86 1.97 0.18 -9.21
CA PHE A 86 1.13 1.32 -9.56
C PHE A 86 1.98 2.55 -9.87
N THR A 87 1.79 3.17 -11.03
CA THR A 87 2.49 4.35 -11.53
C THR A 87 1.56 5.55 -11.59
N TRP A 88 2.11 6.74 -11.35
CA TRP A 88 1.43 8.00 -11.52
C TRP A 88 2.38 9.03 -12.10
N THR A 89 1.92 9.72 -13.14
CA THR A 89 2.63 10.85 -13.74
C THR A 89 1.95 12.15 -13.35
N PRO A 90 2.69 13.14 -12.81
CA PRO A 90 2.13 14.45 -12.55
C PRO A 90 1.54 15.08 -13.83
N PRO A 91 0.28 15.53 -13.80
CA PRO A 91 -0.29 16.39 -14.83
C PRO A 91 0.64 17.56 -15.20
N VAL A 92 0.81 17.80 -16.51
CA VAL A 92 1.65 18.89 -17.05
C VAL A 92 1.23 20.29 -16.61
N GLU A 93 0.02 20.43 -16.06
CA GLU A 93 -0.58 21.68 -15.60
C GLU A 93 -0.27 22.01 -14.13
N PHE A 94 0.42 21.12 -13.40
CA PHE A 94 0.88 21.42 -12.03
C PHE A 94 1.78 22.66 -12.00
N THR A 95 1.26 23.73 -11.39
CA THR A 95 1.96 25.02 -11.25
C THR A 95 1.95 25.46 -9.78
N PRO A 96 3.11 25.54 -9.11
CA PRO A 96 4.45 25.16 -9.59
C PRO A 96 4.58 23.63 -9.81
N PRO A 97 5.52 23.18 -10.65
CA PRO A 97 5.79 21.75 -10.83
C PRO A 97 6.30 21.13 -9.51
N LEU A 98 6.10 19.82 -9.35
CA LEU A 98 6.67 19.07 -8.23
C LEU A 98 8.19 18.93 -8.45
N VAL A 99 8.97 19.47 -7.52
CA VAL A 99 10.43 19.55 -7.63
C VAL A 99 11.09 18.48 -6.77
N CYS A 100 12.04 17.73 -7.32
CA CYS A 100 12.63 16.56 -6.65
C CYS A 100 13.51 16.86 -5.43
N ASN A 101 13.90 18.12 -5.21
CA ASN A 101 14.63 18.52 -4.01
C ASN A 101 13.71 18.86 -2.82
N ALA A 102 12.40 18.69 -2.99
CA ALA A 102 11.42 18.89 -1.94
C ALA A 102 11.13 17.57 -1.22
N GLU A 103 10.71 17.67 0.04
CA GLU A 103 10.08 16.56 0.75
C GLU A 103 8.65 16.37 0.23
N PHE A 104 8.27 15.11 0.01
CA PHE A 104 6.92 14.74 -0.36
C PHE A 104 6.28 13.87 0.73
N THR A 105 5.05 14.19 1.10
CA THR A 105 4.17 13.29 1.85
C THR A 105 3.26 12.58 0.87
N ILE A 106 3.37 11.26 0.77
CA ILE A 106 2.55 10.41 -0.08
C ILE A 106 1.65 9.57 0.82
N VAL A 107 0.34 9.59 0.57
CA VAL A 107 -0.61 8.70 1.23
C VAL A 107 -1.11 7.72 0.19
N ILE A 108 -1.00 6.41 0.45
CA ILE A 108 -1.53 5.35 -0.42
C ILE A 108 -2.53 4.53 0.37
N ALA A 109 -3.66 4.20 -0.26
CA ALA A 109 -4.65 3.29 0.29
C ALA A 109 -4.95 2.17 -0.71
N ALA A 110 -5.17 0.96 -0.21
CA ALA A 110 -5.48 -0.21 -1.01
C ALA A 110 -6.48 -1.14 -0.29
N SER A 111 -7.21 -1.93 -1.06
CA SER A 111 -8.15 -2.93 -0.56
C SER A 111 -8.06 -4.24 -1.36
N ASP A 112 -8.32 -5.35 -0.68
CA ASP A 112 -8.45 -6.67 -1.31
C ASP A 112 -9.92 -7.04 -1.60
N ALA A 113 -10.12 -8.20 -2.22
CA ALA A 113 -11.45 -8.72 -2.55
C ALA A 113 -12.29 -9.10 -1.31
N GLY A 114 -11.63 -9.32 -0.16
CA GLY A 114 -12.25 -9.51 1.15
C GLY A 114 -12.73 -8.21 1.81
N GLY A 115 -12.37 -7.05 1.25
CA GLY A 115 -12.68 -5.73 1.79
C GLY A 115 -11.78 -5.31 2.95
N ARG A 116 -10.64 -5.99 3.15
CA ARG A 116 -9.61 -5.58 4.11
C ARG A 116 -8.78 -4.47 3.49
N THR A 117 -8.43 -3.46 4.28
CA THR A 117 -7.85 -2.21 3.78
C THR A 117 -6.58 -1.84 4.51
N THR A 118 -5.62 -1.29 3.78
CA THR A 118 -4.40 -0.70 4.33
C THR A 118 -4.27 0.74 3.80
N GLU A 119 -3.89 1.67 4.68
CA GLU A 119 -3.54 3.05 4.34
C GLU A 119 -2.21 3.38 4.99
N GLU A 120 -1.26 3.88 4.22
CA GLU A 120 0.08 4.22 4.68
C GLU A 120 0.43 5.65 4.30
N THR A 121 1.05 6.38 5.22
CA THR A 121 1.65 7.69 4.97
C THR A 121 3.17 7.55 4.89
N LEU A 122 3.69 7.84 3.72
CA LEU A 122 5.07 7.64 3.32
C LEU A 122 5.73 9.01 3.09
N VAL A 123 6.88 9.23 3.71
CA VAL A 123 7.67 10.45 3.48
C VAL A 123 8.80 10.11 2.52
N VAL A 124 8.87 10.83 1.40
CA VAL A 124 9.98 10.76 0.46
C VAL A 124 10.82 12.00 0.63
N GLU A 125 12.04 11.82 1.12
CA GLU A 125 13.02 12.89 1.16
C GLU A 125 13.50 13.18 -0.27
N GLY A 126 13.46 14.45 -0.66
CA GLY A 126 13.98 14.89 -1.94
C GLY A 126 15.48 14.67 -2.00
N ASN A 127 15.95 13.75 -2.85
CA ASN A 127 17.37 13.56 -3.06
C ASN A 127 17.92 14.69 -3.92
N GLU A 128 18.97 15.36 -3.44
CA GLU A 128 19.83 16.17 -4.29
C GLU A 128 20.39 15.26 -5.38
N VAL A 129 20.05 15.54 -6.65
CA VAL A 129 20.74 14.90 -7.77
C VAL A 129 22.21 15.29 -7.67
N GLN A 130 23.06 14.31 -7.35
CA GLN A 130 24.51 14.45 -7.34
C GLN A 130 25.07 14.58 -8.76
#